data_AF-A0A151SRT5-F1
#
_entry.id   AF-A0A151SRT5-F1
#
_cell.length_a   1.000
_cell.length_b   1.000
_cell.length_c   1.000
_cell.angle_alpha   90.00
_cell.angle_beta   90.00
_cell.angle_gamma   90.00
#
_symmetry.space_group_name_H-M   'P 1'
#
loop_
_entity.id
_entity.type
_entity.pdbx_description
1 polymer ?
#
loop_
_entity_poly.entity_id
_entity_poly.type
_entity_poly.pdbx_seq_one_letter_code
_entity_poly.pdbx_strand_id
1 'polypeptide(L)'
;MRLNPDKCVFGVSGSKFLGFMLSSRGIEANPDKCQAIIDMRSPSNLKEVQKLADRLTALSHFLPCMAETSKPILSLLKKASRFQWTDECESSFQIFKERLGTPPVLAKLTPGREVILYLAVSGEAISAGMIQEHDGQQQPVYFIS
;
A
#
# COMPACT_ATOMS: atom_id res chain seq x y z
N MET A 1 16.19 -15.71 27.30
CA MET A 1 15.69 -14.63 26.41
C MET A 1 15.73 -13.31 27.17
N ARG A 2 16.16 -12.19 26.57
CA ARG A 2 16.16 -10.85 27.19
C ARG A 2 15.35 -9.89 26.32
N LEU A 3 14.55 -9.02 26.93
CA LEU A 3 13.75 -7.99 26.26
C LEU A 3 14.45 -6.63 26.35
N ASN A 4 14.21 -5.76 25.35
CA ASN A 4 14.61 -4.36 25.40
C ASN A 4 13.40 -3.53 25.91
N PRO A 5 13.43 -3.01 27.15
CA PRO A 5 12.30 -2.28 27.73
C PRO A 5 11.86 -1.08 26.89
N ASP A 6 12.79 -0.37 26.25
CA ASP A 6 12.49 0.84 25.46
C ASP A 6 11.71 0.53 24.16
N LYS A 7 11.72 -0.74 23.72
CA LYS A 7 11.00 -1.21 22.54
C LYS A 7 9.77 -2.03 22.90
N CYS A 8 9.53 -2.28 24.18
CA CYS A 8 8.39 -3.07 24.64
C CYS A 8 7.18 -2.15 24.87
N VAL A 9 6.04 -2.54 24.31
CA VAL A 9 4.78 -1.83 24.45
C VAL A 9 3.74 -2.82 24.99
N PHE A 10 3.05 -2.46 26.07
CA PHE A 10 2.09 -3.34 26.77
C PHE A 10 0.77 -2.60 27.04
N GLY A 11 -0.35 -3.32 26.99
CA GLY A 11 -1.66 -2.78 27.35
C GLY A 11 -2.22 -1.69 26.43
N VAL A 12 -1.69 -1.55 25.21
CA VAL A 12 -2.13 -0.53 24.24
C VAL A 12 -3.20 -1.07 23.28
N SER A 13 -4.07 -0.19 22.79
CA SER A 13 -5.12 -0.51 21.82
C SER A 13 -4.60 -0.70 20.39
N GLY A 14 -3.38 -0.23 20.10
CA GLY A 14 -2.68 -0.50 18.85
C GLY A 14 -1.19 -0.17 18.92
N SER A 15 -0.39 -0.84 18.08
CA SER A 15 1.08 -0.68 18.08
C SER A 15 1.71 -0.97 16.72
N LYS A 16 2.95 -0.47 16.53
CA LYS A 16 3.77 -0.76 15.35
C LYS A 16 4.36 -2.16 15.46
N PHE A 17 4.14 -3.02 14.46
CA PHE A 17 4.73 -4.35 14.38
C PHE A 17 5.07 -4.72 12.94
N LEU A 18 6.31 -5.18 12.70
CA LEU A 18 6.82 -5.56 11.37
C LEU A 18 6.53 -4.54 10.25
N GLY A 19 6.50 -3.25 10.59
CA GLY A 19 6.27 -2.17 9.63
C GLY A 19 4.80 -1.86 9.34
N PHE A 20 3.85 -2.46 10.06
CA PHE A 20 2.41 -2.20 10.06
C PHE A 20 1.95 -1.59 11.38
N MET A 21 0.73 -1.04 11.40
CA MET A 21 0.00 -0.72 12.61
C MET A 21 -0.99 -1.85 12.90
N LEU A 22 -0.94 -2.44 14.09
CA LEU A 22 -1.92 -3.45 14.52
C LEU A 22 -2.88 -2.81 15.51
N SER A 23 -4.18 -3.00 15.33
CA SER A 23 -5.21 -2.56 16.25
C SER A 23 -6.29 -3.64 16.44
N SER A 24 -7.28 -3.38 17.29
CA SER A 24 -8.48 -4.22 17.39
C SER A 24 -9.31 -4.25 16.09
N ARG A 25 -9.20 -3.21 15.24
CA ARG A 25 -9.91 -3.12 13.96
C ARG A 25 -9.28 -3.98 12.87
N GLY A 26 -7.98 -4.27 12.96
CA GLY A 26 -7.26 -5.05 11.96
C GLY A 26 -5.80 -4.62 11.82
N ILE A 27 -5.29 -4.77 10.60
CA ILE A 27 -3.95 -4.38 10.16
C ILE A 27 -4.09 -3.09 9.37
N GLU A 28 -3.40 -2.05 9.81
CA GLU A 28 -3.45 -0.71 9.27
C GLU A 28 -2.10 -0.34 8.63
N ALA A 29 -2.15 0.51 7.60
CA ALA A 29 -0.95 1.07 7.01
C ALA A 29 -0.20 1.90 8.06
N ASN A 30 1.14 1.89 8.00
CA ASN A 30 1.93 2.71 8.91
C ASN A 30 1.76 4.21 8.54
N PRO A 31 1.19 5.04 9.44
CA PRO A 31 0.93 6.44 9.15
C PRO A 31 2.19 7.21 8.73
N ASP A 32 3.35 6.91 9.35
CA ASP A 32 4.61 7.58 9.00
C ASP A 32 5.00 7.31 7.54
N LYS A 33 4.77 6.08 7.06
CA LYS A 33 5.09 5.68 5.68
C LYS A 33 4.11 6.33 4.69
N CYS A 34 2.82 6.37 5.02
CA CYS A 34 1.81 7.06 4.22
C CYS A 34 2.12 8.55 4.12
N GLN A 35 2.35 9.20 5.26
CA GLN A 35 2.61 10.63 5.34
C GLN A 35 3.88 11.01 4.57
N ALA A 36 4.92 10.17 4.61
CA ALA A 36 6.14 10.38 3.84
C ALA A 36 5.94 10.41 2.31
N ILE A 37 4.85 9.84 1.79
CA ILE A 37 4.45 9.92 0.37
C ILE A 37 3.48 11.08 0.14
N ILE A 38 2.50 11.27 1.04
CA ILE A 38 1.51 12.37 0.96
C ILE A 38 2.23 13.73 0.90
N ASP A 39 3.21 13.95 1.77
CA ASP A 39 3.97 15.21 1.85
C ASP A 39 5.09 15.31 0.81
N MET A 40 5.35 14.25 0.06
CA MET A 40 6.44 14.21 -0.91
C MET A 40 6.10 15.12 -2.11
N ARG A 41 7.03 15.99 -2.50
CA ARG A 41 6.94 16.70 -3.79
C ARG A 41 7.10 15.72 -4.96
N SER A 42 6.61 16.09 -6.14
CA SER A 42 6.78 15.29 -7.34
C SER A 42 8.28 14.99 -7.63
N PRO A 43 8.62 13.74 -7.98
CA PRO A 43 9.98 13.34 -8.34
C PRO A 43 10.54 14.16 -9.51
N SER A 44 11.81 14.54 -9.38
CA SER A 44 12.53 15.36 -10.37
C SER A 44 13.66 14.62 -11.07
N ASN A 45 13.94 13.38 -10.67
CA ASN A 45 14.99 12.54 -11.24
C ASN A 45 14.72 11.05 -10.99
N LEU A 46 15.48 10.18 -11.66
CA LEU A 46 15.33 8.72 -11.56
C LEU A 46 15.56 8.18 -10.15
N LYS A 47 16.49 8.76 -9.38
CA LYS A 47 16.75 8.32 -7.99
C LYS A 47 15.53 8.59 -7.09
N GLU A 48 14.87 9.73 -7.28
CA GLU A 48 13.63 10.05 -6.57
C GLU A 48 12.47 9.15 -6.99
N VAL A 49 12.38 8.76 -8.27
CA VAL A 49 11.39 7.78 -8.74
C VAL A 49 11.65 6.40 -8.13
N GLN A 50 12.90 5.94 -8.09
CA GLN A 50 13.24 4.67 -7.45
C GLN A 50 12.85 4.69 -5.97
N LYS A 51 13.15 5.77 -5.26
CA LYS A 51 12.76 5.95 -3.86
C LYS A 51 11.24 5.94 -3.68
N LEU A 52 10.49 6.55 -4.60
CA LEU A 52 9.03 6.49 -4.59
C LEU A 52 8.53 5.07 -4.82
N ALA A 53 9.10 4.34 -5.79
CA ALA A 53 8.76 2.94 -6.06
C ALA A 53 8.95 2.07 -4.81
N ASP A 54 10.11 2.17 -4.15
CA ASP A 54 10.41 1.41 -2.94
C ASP A 54 9.41 1.72 -1.80
N ARG A 55 9.03 3.00 -1.66
CA ARG A 55 8.03 3.43 -0.66
C ARG A 55 6.63 2.88 -0.96
N LEU A 56 6.22 2.89 -2.23
CA LEU A 56 4.94 2.31 -2.67
C LEU A 56 4.91 0.80 -2.45
N THR A 57 5.99 0.09 -2.77
CA THR A 57 6.13 -1.35 -2.52
C THR A 57 5.97 -1.68 -1.04
N ALA A 58 6.51 -0.85 -0.13
CA ALA A 58 6.35 -1.05 1.31
C ALA A 58 4.90 -0.88 1.83
N LEU A 59 3.98 -0.41 0.98
CA LEU A 59 2.56 -0.18 1.26
C LEU A 59 1.63 -0.93 0.29
N SER A 60 2.17 -1.82 -0.55
CA SER A 60 1.42 -2.49 -1.63
C SER A 60 0.16 -3.21 -1.14
N HIS A 61 0.20 -3.79 0.07
CA HIS A 61 -0.94 -4.50 0.66
C HIS A 61 -2.17 -3.63 0.88
N PHE A 62 -2.02 -2.30 0.88
CA PHE A 62 -3.08 -1.32 1.12
C PHE A 62 -3.50 -0.58 -0.15
N LEU A 63 -2.92 -0.93 -1.30
CA LEU A 63 -3.12 -0.23 -2.57
C LEU A 63 -3.75 -1.19 -3.59
N PRO A 64 -5.10 -1.20 -3.71
CA PRO A 64 -5.76 -1.94 -4.76
C PRO A 64 -5.27 -1.49 -6.15
N CYS A 65 -5.07 -2.43 -7.06
CA CYS A 65 -4.67 -2.15 -8.45
C CYS A 65 -3.40 -1.27 -8.55
N MET A 66 -2.40 -1.56 -7.72
CA MET A 66 -1.17 -0.78 -7.66
C MET A 66 -0.37 -0.88 -8.95
N ALA A 67 -0.32 -2.05 -9.60
CA ALA A 67 0.45 -2.25 -10.83
C ALA A 67 -0.03 -1.33 -11.96
N GLU A 68 -1.34 -1.26 -12.19
CA GLU A 68 -1.93 -0.36 -13.19
C GLU A 68 -1.64 1.09 -12.87
N THR A 69 -1.87 1.50 -11.61
CA THR A 69 -1.73 2.89 -11.17
C THR A 69 -0.27 3.35 -11.21
N SER A 70 0.69 2.46 -10.91
CA SER A 70 2.12 2.76 -10.86
C SER A 70 2.81 2.70 -12.23
N LYS A 71 2.15 2.16 -13.26
CA LYS A 71 2.71 1.98 -14.60
C LYS A 71 3.44 3.22 -15.15
N PRO A 72 2.84 4.42 -15.25
CA PRO A 72 3.52 5.58 -15.83
C PRO A 72 4.79 5.93 -15.04
N ILE A 73 4.74 5.87 -13.71
CA ILE A 73 5.87 6.16 -12.81
C ILE A 73 6.99 5.14 -13.00
N LEU A 74 6.68 3.84 -12.94
CA LEU A 74 7.68 2.77 -13.06
C LEU A 74 8.24 2.65 -14.48
N SER A 75 7.50 3.09 -15.50
CA SER A 75 7.99 3.14 -16.87
C SER A 75 9.20 4.07 -17.03
N LEU A 76 9.32 5.11 -16.18
CA LEU A 76 10.46 6.02 -16.16
C LEU A 76 11.77 5.31 -15.76
N LEU A 77 11.68 4.24 -14.97
CA LEU A 77 12.85 3.43 -14.57
C LEU A 77 13.33 2.49 -15.67
N LYS A 78 12.48 2.15 -16.63
CA LYS A 78 12.79 1.18 -17.70
C LYS A 78 13.50 1.83 -18.90
N LYS A 79 13.49 3.16 -19.05
CA LYS A 79 13.99 3.85 -20.25
C LYS A 79 15.36 4.49 -20.02
N ALA A 80 16.28 4.29 -20.97
CA ALA A 80 17.56 5.00 -21.06
C ALA A 80 17.45 6.43 -21.64
N SER A 81 16.22 6.93 -21.84
CA SER A 81 15.96 8.25 -22.40
C SER A 81 15.99 9.36 -21.34
N ARG A 82 15.97 10.62 -21.79
CA ARG A 82 15.86 11.80 -20.94
C ARG A 82 14.67 11.67 -19.99
N PHE A 83 14.94 11.76 -18.69
CA PHE A 83 13.92 11.76 -17.65
C PHE A 83 12.93 12.91 -17.88
N GLN A 84 11.64 12.60 -17.88
CA GLN A 84 10.56 13.58 -17.95
C GLN A 84 9.41 13.09 -17.08
N TRP A 85 9.07 13.88 -16.06
CA TRP A 85 7.87 13.66 -15.26
C TRP A 85 6.67 14.20 -16.04
N THR A 86 5.80 13.31 -16.52
CA THR A 86 4.65 13.65 -17.36
C THR A 86 3.39 13.91 -16.53
N ASP A 87 2.36 14.51 -17.14
CA ASP A 87 1.06 14.71 -16.49
C ASP A 87 0.39 13.39 -16.08
N GLU A 88 0.65 12.30 -16.82
CA GLU A 88 0.22 10.95 -16.46
C GLU A 88 0.93 10.45 -15.19
N CYS A 89 2.24 10.71 -15.06
CA CYS A 89 2.99 10.39 -13.84
C CYS A 89 2.46 11.18 -12.65
N GLU A 90 2.18 12.47 -12.84
CA GLU A 90 1.62 13.33 -11.81
C GLU A 90 0.23 12.85 -11.38
N SER A 91 -0.65 12.55 -12.34
CA SER A 91 -2.00 12.04 -12.05
C SER A 91 -1.95 10.74 -11.26
N SER A 92 -1.11 9.77 -11.67
CA SER A 92 -0.91 8.53 -10.90
C SER A 92 -0.35 8.78 -9.50
N PHE A 93 0.57 9.73 -9.35
CA PHE A 93 1.14 10.07 -8.05
C PHE A 93 0.08 10.69 -7.12
N GLN A 94 -0.78 11.56 -7.63
CA GLN A 94 -1.90 12.13 -6.86
C GLN A 94 -2.92 11.07 -6.45
N ILE A 95 -3.24 10.11 -7.32
CA ILE A 95 -4.10 8.97 -6.95
C ILE A 95 -3.49 8.17 -5.80
N PHE A 96 -2.17 7.95 -5.80
CA PHE A 96 -1.52 7.28 -4.67
C PHE A 96 -1.63 8.10 -3.38
N LYS A 97 -1.42 9.42 -3.43
CA LYS A 97 -1.57 10.28 -2.25
C LYS A 97 -2.97 10.23 -1.68
N GLU A 98 -3.99 10.31 -2.53
CA GLU A 98 -5.39 10.21 -2.13
C GLU A 98 -5.68 8.87 -1.43
N ARG A 99 -5.32 7.75 -2.06
CA ARG A 99 -5.51 6.41 -1.49
C ARG A 99 -4.77 6.21 -0.18
N LEU A 100 -3.57 6.79 -0.05
CA LEU A 100 -2.76 6.72 1.17
C LEU A 100 -3.24 7.69 2.26
N GLY A 101 -4.04 8.70 1.92
CA GLY A 101 -4.69 9.59 2.88
C GLY A 101 -5.79 8.87 3.67
N THR A 102 -6.47 7.92 3.03
CA THR A 102 -7.48 7.06 3.66
C THR A 102 -7.26 5.59 3.29
N PRO A 103 -6.16 4.96 3.74
CA PRO A 103 -5.86 3.59 3.38
C PRO A 103 -6.87 2.64 4.05
N PRO A 104 -7.22 1.51 3.41
CA PRO A 104 -8.14 0.55 4.00
C PRO A 104 -7.52 -0.10 5.24
N VAL A 105 -8.38 -0.44 6.21
CA VAL A 105 -8.01 -1.35 7.30
C VAL A 105 -8.20 -2.78 6.81
N LEU A 106 -7.14 -3.58 6.85
CA LEU A 106 -7.20 -4.97 6.44
C LEU A 106 -7.64 -5.85 7.62
N ALA A 107 -8.67 -6.65 7.42
CA ALA A 107 -9.11 -7.63 8.40
C ALA A 107 -8.14 -8.80 8.51
N LYS A 108 -8.13 -9.44 9.68
CA LYS A 108 -7.40 -10.69 9.87
C LYS A 108 -8.17 -11.80 9.17
N LEU A 109 -7.45 -12.63 8.41
CA LEU A 109 -8.04 -13.83 7.82
C LEU A 109 -8.58 -14.73 8.94
N THR A 110 -9.85 -15.10 8.84
CA THR A 110 -10.49 -16.06 9.73
C THR A 110 -10.46 -17.44 9.07
N PRO A 111 -9.70 -18.41 9.62
CA PRO A 111 -9.63 -19.76 9.08
C PRO A 111 -11.02 -20.43 9.03
N GLY A 112 -11.25 -21.23 7.99
CA GLY A 112 -12.50 -21.97 7.82
C GLY A 112 -13.69 -21.14 7.31
N ARG A 113 -13.52 -19.83 7.12
CA ARG A 113 -14.51 -18.99 6.42
C ARG A 113 -14.19 -18.90 4.93
N GLU A 114 -15.25 -18.75 4.15
CA GLU A 114 -15.14 -18.52 2.71
C GLU A 114 -14.37 -17.23 2.42
N VAL A 115 -13.61 -17.24 1.34
CA VAL A 115 -12.82 -16.13 0.86
C VAL A 115 -13.27 -15.80 -0.54
N ILE A 116 -13.66 -14.55 -0.75
CA ILE A 116 -14.08 -14.03 -2.05
C ILE A 116 -12.87 -13.36 -2.70
N LEU A 117 -12.58 -13.74 -3.94
CA LEU A 117 -11.50 -13.14 -4.72
C LEU A 117 -12.09 -12.24 -5.80
N TYR A 118 -11.82 -10.94 -5.71
CA TYR A 118 -12.10 -9.99 -6.78
C TYR A 118 -10.88 -9.88 -7.66
N LEU A 119 -11.06 -10.05 -8.97
CA LEU A 119 -10.01 -9.94 -9.96
C LEU A 119 -10.27 -8.72 -10.84
N ALA A 120 -9.24 -7.89 -11.02
CA ALA A 120 -9.20 -6.83 -12.00
C ALA A 120 -8.10 -7.17 -13.01
N VAL A 121 -8.47 -7.28 -14.28
CA VAL A 121 -7.54 -7.64 -15.35
C VAL A 121 -7.56 -6.52 -16.39
N SER A 122 -6.38 -6.01 -16.71
CA SER A 122 -6.15 -5.07 -17.81
C SER A 122 -5.23 -5.72 -18.85
N GLY A 123 -5.01 -5.05 -19.97
CA GLY A 123 -4.03 -5.52 -20.97
C GLY A 123 -2.58 -5.55 -20.48
N GLU A 124 -2.31 -5.00 -19.29
CA GLU A 124 -0.95 -4.69 -18.82
C GLU A 124 -0.65 -5.27 -17.43
N ALA A 125 -1.67 -5.52 -16.62
CA ALA A 125 -1.53 -6.03 -15.27
C ALA A 125 -2.79 -6.79 -14.81
N ILE A 126 -2.58 -7.63 -13.79
CA ILE A 126 -3.63 -8.37 -13.09
C ILE A 126 -3.52 -7.99 -11.62
N SER A 127 -4.65 -7.63 -11.04
CA SER A 127 -4.75 -7.29 -9.62
C SER A 127 -5.84 -8.12 -8.97
N ALA A 128 -5.64 -8.46 -7.69
CA ALA A 128 -6.59 -9.21 -6.91
C ALA A 128 -6.82 -8.59 -5.52
N GLY A 129 -8.07 -8.62 -5.08
CA GLY A 129 -8.49 -8.29 -3.72
C GLY A 129 -9.10 -9.51 -3.06
N MET A 130 -8.51 -9.94 -1.95
CA MET A 130 -9.00 -11.04 -1.13
C MET A 130 -9.89 -10.48 -0.02
N ILE A 131 -11.16 -10.92 0.01
CA ILE A 131 -12.22 -10.38 0.87
C ILE A 131 -12.83 -11.52 1.70
N GLN A 132 -13.22 -11.22 2.93
CA GLN A 132 -14.11 -12.08 3.73
C GLN A 132 -15.36 -11.33 4.13
N GLU A 133 -16.49 -12.02 4.16
CA GLU A 133 -17.74 -11.46 4.67
C GLU A 133 -17.90 -11.73 6.16
N HIS A 134 -18.24 -10.68 6.90
CA HIS A 134 -18.55 -10.71 8.33
C HIS A 134 -19.86 -9.97 8.56
N ASP A 135 -20.90 -10.66 9.03
CA ASP A 135 -22.23 -10.09 9.29
C ASP A 135 -22.81 -9.29 8.10
N GLY A 136 -22.62 -9.82 6.88
CA GLY A 136 -23.06 -9.17 5.64
C GLY A 136 -22.20 -7.97 5.20
N GLN A 137 -21.07 -7.71 5.87
CA GLN A 137 -20.11 -6.68 5.50
C GLN A 137 -18.86 -7.30 4.88
N GLN A 138 -18.44 -6.78 3.73
CA GLN A 138 -17.21 -7.21 3.07
C GLN A 138 -16.00 -6.52 3.70
N GLN A 139 -15.07 -7.34 4.20
CA GLN A 139 -13.85 -6.88 4.83
C GLN A 139 -12.64 -7.27 3.98
N PRO A 140 -11.82 -6.31 3.53
CA PRO A 140 -10.63 -6.61 2.76
C PRO A 140 -9.59 -7.27 3.66
N VAL A 141 -9.01 -8.37 3.21
CA VAL A 141 -7.96 -9.10 3.92
C VAL A 141 -6.60 -8.80 3.30
N TYR A 142 -6.54 -8.72 1.96
CA TYR A 142 -5.27 -8.55 1.26
C TYR A 142 -5.47 -8.01 -0.16
N PHE A 143 -4.56 -7.15 -0.63
CA PHE A 143 -4.48 -6.72 -2.03
C PHE A 143 -3.15 -7.14 -2.64
N ILE A 144 -3.17 -7.57 -3.90
CA ILE A 144 -1.98 -7.94 -4.69
C ILE A 144 -2.13 -7.48 -6.13
N SER A 145 -1.01 -7.12 -6.74
CA SER A 145 -0.85 -6.70 -8.15
C SER A 145 0.51 -7.15 -8.67
#